data_AF-A0A956SW30-F1
#
_entry.id   AF-A0A956SW30-F1
#
_cell.length_a   1.000
_cell.length_b   1.000
_cell.length_c   1.000
_cell.angle_alpha   90.00
_cell.angle_beta   90.00
_cell.angle_gamma   90.00
#
_symmetry.space_group_name_H-M   'P 1'
#
loop_
_entity.id
_entity.type
_entity.pdbx_description
1 polymer ?
#
loop_
_entity_poly.entity_id
_entity_poly.type
_entity_poly.pdbx_seq_one_letter_code
_entity_poly.pdbx_strand_id
1 'polypeptide(L)'
;MTLPDQPEPVDTESQSIFRTSLEASWNVGRRLSYSRSSVANLFPMSPDRLDRVTEAEEERLDALLFRFSSAFSMVQDHLFKSIAIIEGEDISTSSRRDVANLMEKLGAIQSSGEITALSALRHKVSHVYPDHPEKQAEILNGIHRNAEVLLGVMRDLSAYVVRKGLLSDPPLFEVSLEKVDVSDPFQAPPDPGSSPPEKG
;
A
#
# COMPACT_ATOMS: atom_id res chain seq x y z
N MET A 1 -25.95 26.27 -29.12
CA MET A 1 -24.78 25.36 -29.01
C MET A 1 -24.15 25.68 -27.67
N THR A 2 -24.60 24.99 -26.63
CA THR A 2 -24.23 25.25 -25.24
C THR A 2 -22.84 24.67 -25.00
N LEU A 3 -21.89 25.50 -24.55
CA LEU A 3 -20.57 25.06 -24.12
C LEU A 3 -20.71 24.04 -22.99
N PRO A 4 -19.87 22.99 -22.91
CA PRO A 4 -19.87 22.09 -21.77
C PRO A 4 -19.48 22.88 -20.52
N ASP A 5 -20.28 22.65 -19.48
CA ASP A 5 -20.13 23.16 -18.12
C ASP A 5 -18.69 22.93 -17.64
N GLN A 6 -17.92 24.00 -17.47
CA GLN A 6 -16.62 23.92 -16.80
C GLN A 6 -16.91 23.63 -15.33
N PRO A 7 -16.28 22.64 -14.69
CA PRO A 7 -16.52 22.40 -13.26
C PRO A 7 -16.22 23.68 -12.48
N GLU A 8 -17.18 24.12 -11.67
CA GLU A 8 -17.05 25.25 -10.75
C GLU A 8 -15.72 25.12 -9.96
N PRO A 9 -14.93 26.20 -9.84
CA PRO A 9 -13.68 26.15 -9.11
C PRO A 9 -13.94 25.75 -7.66
N VAL A 10 -13.37 24.62 -7.23
CA VAL A 10 -13.43 24.15 -5.84
C VAL A 10 -12.96 25.29 -4.93
N ASP A 11 -13.76 25.65 -3.92
CA ASP A 11 -13.43 26.74 -3.00
C ASP A 11 -12.04 26.56 -2.36
N THR A 12 -11.34 27.68 -2.15
CA THR A 12 -9.90 27.72 -1.79
C THR A 12 -9.64 27.04 -0.44
N GLU A 13 -10.61 27.09 0.48
CA GLU A 13 -10.54 26.42 1.78
C GLU A 13 -10.59 24.89 1.64
N SER A 14 -11.50 24.39 0.80
CA SER A 14 -11.64 22.95 0.51
C SER A 14 -10.38 22.38 -0.16
N GLN A 15 -9.78 23.14 -1.07
CA GLN A 15 -8.49 22.76 -1.68
C GLN A 15 -7.33 22.72 -0.66
N SER A 16 -7.33 23.63 0.32
CA SER A 16 -6.31 23.69 1.38
C SER A 16 -6.41 22.50 2.35
N ILE A 17 -7.63 22.15 2.78
CA ILE A 17 -7.89 21.00 3.65
C ILE A 17 -7.52 19.70 2.94
N PHE A 18 -7.84 19.60 1.65
CA PHE A 18 -7.45 18.47 0.82
C PHE A 18 -5.94 18.33 0.68
N ARG A 19 -5.23 19.43 0.40
CA ARG A 19 -3.76 19.47 0.33
C ARG A 19 -3.13 18.99 1.64
N THR A 20 -3.59 19.50 2.78
CA THR A 20 -3.08 19.09 4.09
C THR A 20 -3.30 17.59 4.34
N SER A 21 -4.46 17.06 3.97
CA SER A 21 -4.78 15.63 4.12
C SER A 21 -3.91 14.75 3.22
N LEU A 22 -3.61 15.21 2.01
CA LEU A 22 -2.69 14.55 1.09
C LEU A 22 -1.26 14.56 1.62
N GLU A 23 -0.75 15.71 2.08
CA GLU A 23 0.59 15.82 2.66
C GLU A 23 0.76 14.91 3.89
N ALA A 24 -0.23 14.87 4.78
CA ALA A 24 -0.24 13.98 5.93
C ALA A 24 -0.17 12.50 5.50
N SER A 25 -0.98 12.13 4.51
CA SER A 25 -0.99 10.77 3.95
C SER A 25 0.38 10.41 3.34
N TRP A 26 1.04 11.35 2.67
CA TRP A 26 2.35 11.11 2.04
C TRP A 26 3.47 10.95 3.06
N ASN A 27 3.44 11.73 4.14
CA ASN A 27 4.38 11.55 5.24
C ASN A 27 4.30 10.15 5.85
N VAL A 28 3.10 9.56 5.92
CA VAL A 28 2.92 8.16 6.32
C VAL A 28 3.53 7.21 5.29
N GLY A 29 3.31 7.44 3.99
CA GLY A 29 3.93 6.65 2.91
C GLY A 29 5.46 6.68 2.95
N ARG A 30 6.07 7.85 3.15
CA ARG A 30 7.55 7.99 3.29
C ARG A 30 8.08 7.18 4.47
N ARG A 31 7.39 7.23 5.61
CA ARG A 31 7.75 6.45 6.80
C ARG A 31 7.63 4.94 6.53
N LEU A 32 6.59 4.50 5.81
CA LEU A 32 6.47 3.10 5.37
C LEU A 32 7.65 2.69 4.48
N SER A 33 7.97 3.49 3.46
CA SER A 33 9.11 3.22 2.55
C SER A 33 10.44 3.11 3.30
N TYR A 34 10.69 4.02 4.24
CA TYR A 34 11.87 3.97 5.11
C TYR A 34 11.91 2.67 5.92
N SER A 35 10.79 2.31 6.53
CA SER A 35 10.70 1.12 7.40
C SER A 35 10.98 -0.14 6.61
N ARG A 36 10.33 -0.28 5.45
CA ARG A 36 10.53 -1.40 4.53
C ARG A 36 12.01 -1.55 4.16
N SER A 37 12.65 -0.45 3.78
CA SER A 37 14.07 -0.43 3.43
C SER A 37 14.97 -0.79 4.62
N SER A 38 14.64 -0.30 5.82
CA SER A 38 15.44 -0.50 7.04
C SER A 38 15.46 -1.94 7.57
N VAL A 39 14.52 -2.77 7.12
CA VAL A 39 14.42 -4.20 7.45
C VAL A 39 14.69 -5.10 6.25
N ALA A 40 15.02 -4.56 5.07
CA ALA A 40 15.12 -5.34 3.84
C ALA A 40 16.12 -6.51 3.94
N ASN A 41 17.20 -6.34 4.71
CA ASN A 41 18.20 -7.38 4.98
C ASN A 41 17.71 -8.53 5.89
N LEU A 42 16.53 -8.38 6.49
CA LEU A 42 15.90 -9.42 7.31
C LEU A 42 15.07 -10.39 6.48
N PHE A 43 14.69 -9.98 5.26
CA PHE A 43 13.80 -10.74 4.40
C PHE A 43 14.57 -11.59 3.37
N PRO A 44 14.03 -12.77 2.97
CA PRO A 44 12.77 -13.35 3.44
C PRO A 44 12.89 -13.91 4.87
N MET A 45 11.81 -13.76 5.64
CA MET A 45 11.66 -14.38 6.95
C MET A 45 11.35 -15.86 6.82
N SER A 46 11.92 -16.64 7.73
CA SER A 46 11.66 -18.06 7.94
C SER A 46 11.46 -18.31 9.44
N PRO A 47 10.86 -19.45 9.85
CA PRO A 47 10.76 -19.80 11.27
C PRO A 47 12.12 -19.73 12.00
N ASP A 48 13.18 -20.28 11.41
CA ASP A 48 14.53 -20.25 12.01
C ASP A 48 15.10 -18.83 12.13
N ARG A 49 14.71 -17.92 11.22
CA ARG A 49 15.14 -16.51 11.27
C ARG A 49 14.41 -15.77 12.39
N LEU A 50 13.11 -16.04 12.59
CA LEU A 50 12.30 -15.43 13.63
C LEU A 50 12.88 -15.66 15.03
N ASP A 51 13.34 -16.87 15.31
CA ASP A 51 13.96 -17.22 16.60
C ASP A 51 15.29 -16.49 16.87
N ARG A 52 15.86 -15.85 15.85
CA ARG A 52 17.14 -15.14 15.91
C ARG A 52 16.99 -13.63 15.74
N VAL A 53 15.77 -13.13 15.62
CA VAL A 53 15.49 -11.70 15.56
C VAL A 53 15.92 -11.08 16.90
N THR A 54 16.80 -10.09 16.81
CA THR A 54 17.19 -9.28 17.97
C THR A 54 16.08 -8.31 18.36
N GLU A 55 16.06 -7.85 19.60
CA GLU A 55 15.09 -6.84 20.09
C GLU A 55 15.04 -5.59 19.18
N ALA A 56 16.20 -5.11 18.72
CA ALA A 56 16.28 -3.99 17.79
C ALA A 56 15.78 -4.30 16.36
N GLU A 57 15.81 -5.57 15.93
CA GLU A 57 15.18 -6.01 14.68
C GLU A 57 13.66 -6.14 14.86
N GLU A 58 13.21 -6.65 16.00
CA GLU A 58 11.80 -6.76 16.37
C GLU A 58 11.12 -5.39 16.37
N GLU A 59 11.71 -4.39 17.05
CA GLU A 59 11.21 -3.01 17.04
C GLU A 59 11.07 -2.44 15.61
N ARG A 60 12.01 -2.76 14.71
CA ARG A 60 11.95 -2.31 13.32
C ARG A 60 10.87 -3.03 12.52
N LEU A 61 10.64 -4.32 12.77
CA LEU A 61 9.56 -5.09 12.17
C LEU A 61 8.19 -4.58 12.64
N ASP A 62 8.03 -4.31 13.94
CA ASP A 62 6.83 -3.71 14.51
C ASP A 62 6.55 -2.33 13.91
N ALA A 63 7.60 -1.52 13.74
CA ALA A 63 7.47 -0.24 13.09
C ALA A 63 7.02 -0.36 11.63
N LEU A 64 7.51 -1.37 10.89
CA LEU A 64 7.02 -1.69 9.54
C LEU A 64 5.53 -2.09 9.56
N LEU A 65 5.12 -3.00 10.44
CA LEU A 65 3.75 -3.48 10.57
C LEU A 65 2.77 -2.35 10.90
N PHE A 66 3.14 -1.50 11.85
CA PHE A 66 2.37 -0.31 12.23
C PHE A 66 2.23 0.65 11.05
N ARG A 67 3.35 1.01 10.41
CA ARG A 67 3.35 1.99 9.31
C ARG A 67 2.63 1.48 8.07
N PHE A 68 2.67 0.17 7.79
CA PHE A 68 1.86 -0.44 6.74
C PHE A 68 0.37 -0.27 7.04
N SER A 69 -0.05 -0.60 8.27
CA SER A 69 -1.44 -0.48 8.71
C SER A 69 -1.93 0.97 8.69
N SER A 70 -1.08 1.92 9.08
CA SER A 70 -1.37 3.36 9.01
C SER A 70 -1.49 3.85 7.57
N ALA A 71 -0.57 3.47 6.68
CA ALA A 71 -0.60 3.87 5.27
C ALA A 71 -1.86 3.34 4.58
N PHE A 72 -2.25 2.09 4.85
CA PHE A 72 -3.47 1.51 4.30
C PHE A 72 -4.71 2.29 4.77
N SER A 73 -4.78 2.64 6.06
CA SER A 73 -5.86 3.46 6.60
C SER A 73 -5.89 4.86 5.96
N MET A 74 -4.74 5.50 5.70
CA MET A 74 -4.70 6.77 4.97
C MET A 74 -5.28 6.63 3.55
N VAL A 75 -4.88 5.59 2.81
CA VAL A 75 -5.43 5.33 1.47
C VAL A 75 -6.94 5.14 1.51
N GLN A 76 -7.43 4.23 2.36
CA GLN A 76 -8.83 3.81 2.35
C GLN A 76 -9.77 4.83 3.00
N ASP A 77 -9.38 5.40 4.14
CA ASP A 77 -10.27 6.23 4.95
C ASP A 77 -10.14 7.74 4.65
N HIS A 78 -9.04 8.18 4.03
CA HIS A 78 -8.81 9.59 3.70
C HIS A 78 -8.70 9.80 2.19
N LEU A 79 -7.71 9.22 1.50
CA LEU A 79 -7.44 9.54 0.10
C LEU A 79 -8.60 9.19 -0.82
N PHE A 80 -9.14 7.97 -0.69
CA PHE A 80 -10.29 7.55 -1.48
C PHE A 80 -11.51 8.42 -1.26
N LYS A 81 -11.78 8.79 0.01
CA LYS A 81 -12.92 9.66 0.33
C LYS A 81 -12.75 11.05 -0.22
N SER A 82 -11.56 11.64 -0.09
CA SER A 82 -11.28 12.97 -0.61
C SER A 82 -11.39 13.02 -2.14
N ILE A 83 -10.90 11.99 -2.84
CA ILE A 83 -11.05 11.91 -4.30
C ILE A 83 -12.52 11.79 -4.69
N ALA A 84 -13.30 10.93 -4.02
CA ALA A 84 -14.73 10.79 -4.30
C ALA A 84 -15.49 12.11 -4.11
N ILE A 85 -15.22 12.83 -3.01
CA ILE A 85 -15.84 14.14 -2.73
C ILE A 85 -15.54 15.14 -3.84
N ILE A 86 -14.28 15.20 -4.30
CA ILE A 86 -13.86 16.16 -5.33
C ILE A 86 -14.44 15.81 -6.71
N GLU A 87 -14.60 14.53 -7.02
CA GLU A 87 -15.28 14.07 -8.24
C GLU A 87 -16.83 14.18 -8.14
N GLY A 88 -17.36 14.65 -7.01
CA GLY A 88 -18.81 14.81 -6.80
C GLY A 88 -19.55 13.51 -6.58
N GLU A 89 -18.86 12.44 -6.22
CA GLU A 89 -19.43 11.11 -5.95
C GLU A 89 -19.97 11.03 -4.52
N ASP A 90 -21.23 10.60 -4.35
CA ASP A 90 -21.81 10.34 -3.03
C ASP A 90 -21.43 8.94 -2.53
N ILE A 91 -20.51 8.90 -1.58
CA ILE A 91 -20.02 7.68 -0.93
C ILE A 91 -20.54 7.51 0.51
N SER A 92 -21.52 8.30 0.95
CA SER A 92 -21.98 8.34 2.35
C SER A 92 -22.48 7.00 2.89
N THR A 93 -23.03 6.16 2.01
CA THR A 93 -23.53 4.81 2.32
C THR A 93 -22.71 3.68 1.70
N SER A 94 -21.63 4.03 0.99
CA SER A 94 -20.80 3.06 0.26
C SER A 94 -19.93 2.24 1.21
N SER A 95 -19.82 0.94 0.95
CA SER A 95 -18.83 0.12 1.66
C SER A 95 -17.42 0.47 1.21
N ARG A 96 -16.41 0.14 2.02
CA ARG A 96 -14.99 0.30 1.65
C ARG A 96 -14.63 -0.40 0.34
N ARG A 97 -15.29 -1.52 0.03
CA ARG A 97 -15.11 -2.24 -1.23
C ARG A 97 -15.71 -1.45 -2.39
N ASP A 98 -16.91 -0.90 -2.20
CA ASP A 98 -17.57 -0.10 -3.25
C ASP A 98 -16.77 1.16 -3.57
N VAL A 99 -16.20 1.81 -2.54
CA VAL A 99 -15.29 2.94 -2.73
C VAL A 99 -14.03 2.51 -3.50
N ALA A 100 -13.44 1.35 -3.20
CA ALA A 100 -12.29 0.85 -3.97
C ALA A 100 -12.65 0.56 -5.45
N ASN A 101 -13.82 -0.03 -5.71
CA ASN A 101 -14.33 -0.25 -7.07
C ASN A 101 -14.58 1.08 -7.80
N LEU A 102 -15.08 2.10 -7.10
CA LEU A 102 -15.24 3.44 -7.64
C LEU A 102 -13.89 4.04 -8.03
N MET A 103 -12.87 3.95 -7.17
CA MET A 103 -11.53 4.46 -7.48
C MET A 103 -10.92 3.79 -8.71
N GLU A 104 -11.14 2.49 -8.89
CA GLU A 104 -10.73 1.77 -10.10
C GLU A 104 -11.49 2.27 -11.34
N LYS A 105 -12.81 2.43 -11.24
CA LYS A 105 -13.66 2.96 -12.32
C LYS A 105 -13.26 4.39 -12.73
N LEU A 106 -12.88 5.23 -11.77
CA LEU A 106 -12.37 6.58 -12.03
C LEU A 106 -10.97 6.58 -12.66
N GLY A 107 -10.25 5.45 -12.63
CA GLY A 107 -8.86 5.35 -13.06
C GLY A 107 -7.86 5.97 -12.06
N ALA A 108 -8.27 6.07 -10.79
CA ALA A 108 -7.44 6.55 -9.69
C ALA A 108 -6.53 5.46 -9.12
N ILE A 109 -6.92 4.18 -9.26
CA ILE A 109 -6.09 3.00 -8.98
C ILE A 109 -6.23 2.00 -10.13
N GLN A 110 -5.26 1.09 -10.26
CA GLN A 110 -5.30 0.05 -11.31
C GLN A 110 -6.21 -1.14 -10.96
N SER A 111 -6.34 -1.49 -9.68
CA SER A 111 -7.10 -2.67 -9.25
C SER A 111 -7.73 -2.52 -7.88
N SER A 112 -9.06 -2.64 -7.79
CA SER A 112 -9.77 -2.78 -6.50
C SER A 112 -9.48 -4.12 -5.80
N GLY A 113 -9.12 -5.15 -6.58
CA GLY A 113 -8.69 -6.45 -6.08
C GLY A 113 -7.43 -6.37 -5.22
N GLU A 114 -6.45 -5.56 -5.63
CA GLU A 114 -5.25 -5.30 -4.84
C GLU A 114 -5.58 -4.67 -3.48
N ILE A 115 -6.50 -3.71 -3.44
CA ILE A 115 -6.96 -3.10 -2.18
C ILE A 115 -7.61 -4.13 -1.26
N THR A 116 -8.38 -5.06 -1.84
CA THR A 116 -8.99 -6.16 -1.09
C THR A 116 -7.92 -7.09 -0.50
N ALA A 117 -6.89 -7.44 -1.28
CA ALA A 117 -5.78 -8.26 -0.82
C ALA A 117 -4.98 -7.57 0.30
N LEU A 118 -4.68 -6.28 0.13
CA LEU A 118 -4.02 -5.45 1.15
C LEU A 118 -4.84 -5.37 2.44
N SER A 119 -6.17 -5.25 2.35
CA SER A 119 -7.07 -5.26 3.51
C SER A 119 -7.01 -6.58 4.27
N ALA A 120 -7.03 -7.71 3.54
CA ALA A 120 -6.96 -9.03 4.15
C ALA A 120 -5.62 -9.25 4.86
N LEU A 121 -4.52 -8.80 4.25
CA LEU A 121 -3.19 -8.86 4.84
C LEU A 121 -3.10 -7.99 6.11
N ARG A 122 -3.62 -6.74 6.07
CA ARG A 122 -3.67 -5.86 7.25
C ARG A 122 -4.42 -6.49 8.43
N HIS A 123 -5.52 -7.21 8.19
CA HIS A 123 -6.25 -7.88 9.27
C HIS A 123 -5.42 -8.98 9.97
N LYS A 124 -4.46 -9.59 9.27
CA LYS A 124 -3.57 -10.59 9.84
C LYS A 124 -2.49 -9.96 10.75
N VAL A 125 -2.13 -8.69 10.55
CA VAL A 125 -1.06 -8.00 11.31
C VAL A 125 -1.31 -7.96 12.82
N SER A 126 -2.55 -7.79 13.25
CA SER A 126 -2.89 -7.70 14.67
C SER A 126 -2.84 -9.04 15.41
N HIS A 127 -2.61 -10.15 14.70
CA HIS A 127 -2.55 -11.48 15.29
C HIS A 127 -1.11 -11.91 15.47
N VAL A 128 -0.69 -12.07 16.73
CA VAL A 128 0.55 -12.76 17.07
C VAL A 128 0.29 -14.26 17.00
N TYR A 129 1.21 -15.02 16.41
CA TYR A 129 1.13 -16.48 16.28
C TYR A 129 2.29 -17.17 17.01
N PRO A 130 2.27 -17.27 18.35
CA PRO A 130 3.39 -17.82 19.13
C PRO A 130 3.72 -19.27 18.77
N ASP A 131 2.69 -20.09 18.51
CA ASP A 131 2.86 -21.52 18.23
C ASP A 131 2.95 -21.84 16.73
N HIS A 132 2.93 -20.80 15.87
CA HIS A 132 2.93 -20.96 14.41
C HIS A 132 3.91 -19.98 13.74
N PRO A 133 5.24 -20.16 13.96
CA PRO A 133 6.26 -19.28 13.39
C PRO A 133 6.25 -19.26 11.85
N GLU A 134 5.81 -20.34 11.20
CA GLU A 134 5.60 -20.40 9.75
C GLU A 134 4.58 -19.36 9.28
N LYS A 135 3.49 -19.20 10.04
CA LYS A 135 2.43 -18.26 9.74
C LYS A 135 2.86 -16.82 10.02
N GLN A 136 3.61 -16.61 11.11
CA GLN A 136 4.18 -15.31 11.43
C GLN A 136 5.16 -14.86 10.33
N ALA A 137 6.04 -15.76 9.86
CA ALA A 137 6.96 -15.49 8.78
C ALA A 137 6.23 -15.18 7.45
N GLU A 138 5.19 -15.93 7.12
CA GLU A 138 4.34 -15.68 5.94
C GLU A 138 3.73 -14.27 5.98
N ILE A 139 3.19 -13.85 7.12
CA ILE A 139 2.59 -12.53 7.28
C ILE A 139 3.64 -11.43 7.11
N LEU A 140 4.81 -11.55 7.77
CA LEU A 140 5.89 -10.58 7.64
C LEU A 140 6.37 -10.47 6.19
N ASN A 141 6.60 -11.61 5.53
CA ASN A 141 6.98 -11.66 4.11
C ASN A 141 5.92 -10.99 3.23
N GLY A 142 4.65 -11.27 3.50
CA GLY A 142 3.50 -10.64 2.86
C GLY A 142 3.54 -9.13 3.01
N ILE A 143 3.73 -8.62 4.23
CA ILE A 143 3.78 -7.17 4.51
C ILE A 143 4.96 -6.51 3.81
N HIS A 144 6.16 -7.08 3.90
CA HIS A 144 7.34 -6.51 3.26
C HIS A 144 7.20 -6.40 1.74
N ARG A 145 6.60 -7.42 1.10
CA ARG A 145 6.32 -7.42 -0.34
C ARG A 145 5.21 -6.42 -0.70
N ASN A 146 4.08 -6.47 0.00
CA ASN A 146 2.89 -5.68 -0.33
C ASN A 146 3.00 -4.22 0.13
N ALA A 147 3.96 -3.87 0.97
CA ALA A 147 4.29 -2.48 1.26
C ALA A 147 4.64 -1.72 -0.04
N GLU A 148 5.35 -2.35 -0.98
CA GLU A 148 5.64 -1.72 -2.28
C GLU A 148 4.38 -1.52 -3.13
N VAL A 149 3.47 -2.49 -3.12
CA VAL A 149 2.17 -2.39 -3.81
C VAL A 149 1.35 -1.23 -3.24
N LEU A 150 1.27 -1.13 -1.91
CA LEU A 150 0.57 -0.03 -1.25
C LEU A 150 1.20 1.34 -1.55
N LEU A 151 2.54 1.43 -1.61
CA LEU A 151 3.24 2.64 -2.04
C LEU A 151 2.96 2.96 -3.52
N GLY A 152 2.81 1.94 -4.38
CA GLY A 152 2.34 2.06 -5.75
C GLY A 152 0.96 2.70 -5.85
N VAL A 153 -0.01 2.19 -5.09
CA VAL A 153 -1.37 2.76 -5.01
C VAL A 153 -1.33 4.24 -4.61
N MET A 154 -0.52 4.60 -3.62
CA MET A 154 -0.38 6.01 -3.21
C MET A 154 0.19 6.89 -4.35
N ARG A 155 1.13 6.37 -5.14
CA ARG A 155 1.66 7.06 -6.33
C ARG A 155 0.60 7.22 -7.41
N ASP A 156 -0.23 6.20 -7.64
CA ASP A 156 -1.32 6.29 -8.63
C ASP A 156 -2.36 7.35 -8.23
N LEU A 157 -2.73 7.40 -6.95
CA LEU A 157 -3.62 8.43 -6.41
C LEU A 157 -2.99 9.82 -6.55
N SER A 158 -1.68 9.96 -6.31
CA SER A 158 -0.93 11.19 -6.58
C SER A 158 -1.08 11.64 -8.02
N ALA A 159 -0.74 10.75 -8.95
CA ALA A 159 -0.78 11.03 -10.38
C ALA A 159 -2.21 11.35 -10.84
N TYR A 160 -3.21 10.70 -10.27
CA TYR A 160 -4.62 10.98 -10.55
C TYR A 160 -4.99 12.43 -10.20
N VAL A 161 -4.71 12.85 -8.96
CA VAL A 161 -5.03 14.20 -8.45
C VAL A 161 -4.35 15.29 -9.29
N VAL A 162 -3.11 15.04 -9.73
CA VAL A 162 -2.35 15.97 -10.59
C VAL A 162 -2.94 16.06 -11.98
N ARG A 163 -3.21 14.91 -12.62
CA ARG A 163 -3.79 14.87 -13.98
C ARG A 163 -5.15 15.57 -14.05
N LYS A 164 -5.93 15.50 -12.97
CA LYS A 164 -7.23 16.17 -12.87
C LYS A 164 -7.11 17.66 -12.52
N GLY A 165 -5.90 18.19 -12.31
CA GLY A 165 -5.69 19.59 -11.96
C GLY A 165 -6.22 19.95 -10.56
N LEU A 166 -6.47 18.95 -9.71
CA LEU A 166 -7.00 19.15 -8.36
C LEU A 166 -5.95 19.72 -7.41
N LEU A 167 -4.67 19.60 -7.77
CA LEU A 167 -3.54 20.27 -7.14
C LEU A 167 -2.53 20.76 -8.17
N SER A 168 -2.01 21.96 -7.96
CA SER A 168 -0.98 22.59 -8.81
C SER A 168 0.43 22.02 -8.59
N ASP A 169 0.69 21.44 -7.41
CA ASP A 169 1.99 20.85 -7.03
C ASP A 169 1.74 19.71 -6.02
N PRO A 170 1.76 18.43 -6.44
CA PRO A 170 1.60 17.32 -5.52
C PRO A 170 2.86 17.16 -4.66
N PRO A 171 2.75 16.62 -3.43
CA PRO A 171 3.94 16.14 -2.74
C PRO A 171 4.62 15.05 -3.60
N LEU A 172 5.78 15.37 -4.19
CA LEU A 172 6.53 14.45 -5.02
C LEU A 172 7.01 13.28 -4.16
N PHE A 173 6.50 12.09 -4.48
CA PHE A 173 6.97 10.85 -3.89
C PHE A 173 8.25 10.43 -4.64
N GLU A 174 9.38 11.02 -4.29
CA GLU A 174 10.68 10.48 -4.73
C GLU A 174 10.95 9.18 -3.96
N VAL A 175 10.49 8.06 -4.50
CA VAL A 175 11.01 6.75 -4.14
C VAL A 175 11.89 6.29 -5.29
N SER A 176 13.18 6.14 -5.01
CA SER A 176 14.12 5.47 -5.90
C SER A 176 13.66 4.02 -6.09
N LEU A 177 12.97 3.76 -7.20
CA LEU A 177 12.64 2.42 -7.64
C LEU A 177 13.91 1.77 -8.19
N GLU A 178 14.67 1.07 -7.35
CA GLU A 178 15.34 -0.11 -7.87
C GLU A 178 14.23 -1.08 -8.26
N LYS A 179 14.09 -1.32 -9.56
CA LYS A 179 13.05 -2.18 -10.15
C LYS A 179 13.07 -3.54 -9.44
N VAL A 180 12.10 -3.79 -8.57
CA VAL A 180 11.81 -5.15 -8.14
C VAL A 180 11.11 -5.81 -9.31
N ASP A 181 11.78 -6.77 -9.92
CA ASP A 181 11.19 -7.66 -10.91
C ASP A 181 10.06 -8.44 -10.23
N VAL A 182 8.82 -8.12 -10.60
CA VAL A 182 7.59 -8.74 -10.07
C VAL A 182 7.15 -9.97 -10.89
N SER A 183 8.06 -10.52 -11.70
CA SER A 183 7.82 -11.75 -12.44
C SER A 183 7.64 -12.94 -11.49
N ASP A 184 6.39 -13.23 -11.16
CA ASP A 184 5.85 -14.41 -10.48
C ASP A 184 5.55 -14.30 -8.96
N PRO A 185 4.34 -13.86 -8.56
CA PRO A 185 3.90 -13.85 -7.17
C PRO A 185 3.54 -15.24 -6.61
N PHE A 186 3.66 -16.34 -7.37
CA PHE A 186 3.22 -17.68 -6.99
C PHE A 186 4.29 -18.78 -7.07
N GLN A 187 5.58 -18.45 -7.23
CA GLN A 187 6.60 -19.49 -7.24
C GLN A 187 6.76 -20.11 -5.84
N ALA A 188 6.16 -21.30 -5.67
CA ALA A 188 6.31 -22.15 -4.50
C ALA A 188 7.81 -22.37 -4.20
N PRO A 189 8.20 -22.56 -2.92
CA PRO A 189 9.59 -22.88 -2.59
C PRO A 189 10.04 -24.10 -3.39
N PRO A 190 11.29 -24.13 -3.89
CA PRO A 190 11.81 -25.31 -4.56
C PRO A 190 11.69 -26.51 -3.62
N ASP A 191 11.08 -27.58 -4.13
CA ASP A 191 10.92 -28.85 -3.44
C ASP A 191 12.31 -29.37 -3.00
N PRO A 192 12.57 -29.58 -1.69
CA PRO A 192 13.87 -30.05 -1.21
C PRO A 192 14.20 -31.50 -1.60
N GLY A 193 13.39 -32.17 -2.43
CA GLY A 193 13.51 -33.60 -2.74
C GLY A 193 14.05 -34.01 -4.12
N SER A 194 14.28 -33.10 -5.08
CA SER A 194 14.69 -33.52 -6.43
C SER A 194 16.21 -33.49 -6.62
N SER A 195 16.86 -34.59 -6.26
CA SER A 195 18.24 -34.87 -6.69
C SER A 195 18.27 -35.08 -8.22
N PRO A 196 19.23 -34.50 -8.96
CA PRO A 196 19.39 -34.79 -10.37
C PRO A 196 19.85 -36.24 -10.57
N PRO A 197 19.47 -36.93 -11.67
CA PRO A 197 19.96 -38.26 -11.94
C PRO A 197 21.48 -38.20 -12.21
N GLU A 198 22.24 -39.02 -11.48
CA GLU A 198 23.63 -39.31 -11.81
C GLU A 198 23.69 -39.86 -13.24
N LYS A 199 24.43 -39.15 -14.11
CA LYS A 199 24.75 -39.65 -15.44
C LYS A 199 25.79 -40.77 -15.30
N GLY A 200 25.35 -42.01 -15.52
CA GLY A 200 26.19 -43.09 -16.03
C GLY A 200 26.27 -43.06 -17.54
#